data_AF-A0A0S9DW11-F1
#
_entry.id   AF-A0A0S9DW11-F1
#
_cell.length_a   1.000
_cell.length_b   1.000
_cell.length_c   1.000
_cell.angle_alpha   90.00
_cell.angle_beta   90.00
_cell.angle_gamma   90.00
#
_symmetry.space_group_name_H-M   'P 1'
#
loop_
_entity.id
_entity.type
_entity.pdbx_description
1 polymer ?
#
loop_
_entity_poly.entity_id
_entity_poly.type
_entity_poly.pdbx_seq_one_letter_code
_entity_poly.pdbx_strand_id
1 'polypeptide(L)'
;MTLLGAISLIGSMALVGCSASPSTPSSTADPAGSATPASTPAPAETTAETPEIALARDYLDAIAAGDSQTSWPLLSPESQAFYGSVDTYEQLAATGGTVTAVEATELASAQLVAAEGPEGAITVVSGATADAADAWIVRQTDSGLRIDDAGVPPTGESVYSWINPAAGPEDQTGEAAYDPASPVAISFAVADPADGRSLVGSPETIYAWQGDQPVDATLDAASDAQRTFVVNTTPETGPHAVTVVWQVSVDSHEWRSSTVLLTS
;
A
#
# COMPACT_ATOMS: atom_id res chain seq x y z
N MET A 1 22.35 19.73 -54.49
CA MET A 1 22.98 18.49 -53.99
C MET A 1 21.91 17.81 -53.15
N THR A 2 20.95 17.09 -53.72
CA THR A 2 21.07 15.76 -54.39
C THR A 2 21.64 14.75 -53.37
N LEU A 3 21.02 13.61 -52.97
CA LEU A 3 19.78 12.92 -53.32
C LEU A 3 19.73 11.56 -52.56
N LEU A 4 18.55 10.93 -52.51
CA LEU A 4 18.21 9.50 -52.27
C LEU A 4 18.29 8.94 -50.84
N GLY A 5 17.39 8.07 -50.37
CA GLY A 5 16.24 7.36 -50.99
C GLY A 5 15.82 6.19 -50.06
N ALA A 6 14.52 5.98 -49.77
CA ALA A 6 13.59 5.04 -50.43
C ALA A 6 13.80 3.55 -50.03
N ILE A 7 12.84 2.62 -49.87
CA ILE A 7 11.38 2.49 -50.08
C ILE A 7 10.92 1.14 -49.42
N SER A 8 9.62 1.05 -49.15
CA SER A 8 8.69 -0.05 -48.75
C SER A 8 8.91 -1.51 -49.22
N LEU A 9 8.23 -2.47 -48.54
CA LEU A 9 7.14 -3.36 -49.07
C LEU A 9 6.65 -4.38 -47.98
N ILE A 10 5.35 -4.41 -47.64
CA ILE A 10 4.26 -5.37 -48.02
C ILE A 10 4.38 -6.82 -47.48
N GLY A 11 3.27 -7.32 -46.89
CA GLY A 11 3.03 -8.77 -46.74
C GLY A 11 1.69 -9.14 -46.10
N SER A 12 0.59 -9.08 -46.87
CA SER A 12 -0.68 -9.75 -46.53
C SER A 12 -0.63 -11.22 -46.98
N MET A 13 -1.08 -12.16 -46.16
CA MET A 13 -1.46 -13.50 -46.62
C MET A 13 -2.80 -13.92 -46.02
N ALA A 14 -3.82 -13.95 -46.89
CA ALA A 14 -4.99 -14.79 -46.74
C ALA A 14 -4.74 -16.11 -47.46
N LEU A 15 -5.18 -17.23 -46.89
CA LEU A 15 -5.30 -18.50 -47.60
C LEU A 15 -6.65 -19.16 -47.26
N VAL A 16 -7.50 -19.14 -48.27
CA VAL A 16 -8.71 -19.95 -48.42
C VAL A 16 -8.33 -21.24 -49.15
N GLY A 17 -8.89 -22.37 -48.72
CA GLY A 17 -9.24 -23.46 -49.64
C GLY A 17 -8.74 -24.87 -49.27
N CYS A 18 -9.68 -25.74 -48.89
CA CYS A 18 -9.93 -26.97 -49.64
C CYS A 18 -11.36 -27.49 -49.35
N SER A 19 -12.05 -27.85 -50.43
CA SER A 19 -13.42 -28.36 -50.46
C SER A 19 -13.44 -29.86 -50.78
N ALA A 20 -14.49 -30.52 -50.27
CA ALA A 20 -15.15 -31.73 -50.79
C ALA A 20 -14.44 -33.09 -50.52
N SER A 21 -15.11 -34.22 -50.20
CA SER A 21 -16.51 -34.64 -50.43
C SER A 21 -16.84 -35.95 -49.64
N PRO A 22 -18.02 -36.61 -49.80
CA PRO A 22 -18.92 -37.03 -48.70
C PRO A 22 -18.90 -38.54 -48.40
N SER A 23 -19.55 -38.96 -47.30
CA SER A 23 -20.08 -40.33 -47.14
C SER A 23 -21.16 -40.40 -46.06
N THR A 24 -22.38 -40.76 -46.46
CA THR A 24 -23.42 -41.46 -45.69
C THR A 24 -24.07 -42.47 -46.65
N PRO A 25 -24.73 -43.58 -46.24
CA PRO A 25 -25.39 -43.79 -44.93
C PRO A 25 -25.31 -45.22 -44.31
N SER A 26 -25.91 -45.32 -43.11
CA SER A 26 -26.74 -46.42 -42.57
C SER A 26 -26.19 -47.42 -41.52
N SER A 27 -27.01 -47.48 -40.44
CA SER A 27 -27.33 -48.57 -39.50
C SER A 27 -26.29 -49.03 -38.47
N THR A 28 -26.56 -48.79 -37.19
CA THR A 28 -27.30 -49.72 -36.29
C THR A 28 -27.57 -49.04 -34.95
N ALA A 29 -28.72 -49.32 -34.33
CA ALA A 29 -29.20 -48.77 -33.07
C ALA A 29 -28.61 -49.47 -31.82
N ASP A 30 -28.64 -48.72 -30.71
CA ASP A 30 -28.59 -49.05 -29.26
C ASP A 30 -27.26 -49.47 -28.57
N PRO A 31 -27.09 -49.21 -27.24
CA PRO A 31 -27.90 -48.42 -26.29
C PRO A 31 -27.12 -47.29 -25.56
N ALA A 32 -27.86 -46.52 -24.76
CA ALA A 32 -27.43 -45.41 -23.93
C ALA A 32 -26.16 -45.67 -23.08
N GLY A 33 -25.11 -44.89 -23.36
CA GLY A 33 -24.03 -44.60 -22.41
C GLY A 33 -24.18 -43.16 -21.97
N SER A 34 -24.48 -42.92 -20.69
CA SER A 34 -24.53 -41.59 -20.08
C SER A 34 -23.24 -40.83 -20.38
N ALA A 35 -23.30 -39.85 -21.27
CA ALA A 35 -22.25 -38.85 -21.41
C ALA A 35 -22.35 -37.93 -20.19
N THR A 36 -21.45 -38.12 -19.22
CA THR A 36 -21.19 -37.11 -18.19
C THR A 36 -20.88 -35.80 -18.90
N PRO A 37 -21.62 -34.70 -18.69
CA PRO A 37 -21.24 -33.43 -19.26
C PRO A 37 -19.84 -33.09 -18.75
N ALA A 38 -18.92 -32.84 -19.68
CA ALA A 38 -17.61 -32.29 -19.34
C ALA A 38 -17.86 -30.96 -18.63
N SER A 39 -17.54 -30.88 -17.35
CA SER A 39 -17.56 -29.62 -16.60
C SER A 39 -16.60 -28.66 -17.28
N THR A 40 -17.14 -27.64 -17.95
CA THR A 40 -16.39 -26.44 -18.31
C THR A 40 -15.72 -25.95 -17.02
N PRO A 41 -14.40 -25.69 -17.01
CA PRO A 41 -13.76 -25.07 -15.86
C PRO A 41 -14.51 -23.77 -15.57
N ALA A 42 -15.05 -23.64 -14.37
CA ALA A 42 -15.55 -22.35 -13.93
C ALA A 42 -14.40 -21.34 -14.10
N PRO A 43 -14.65 -20.14 -14.66
CA PRO A 43 -13.66 -19.08 -14.59
C PRO A 43 -13.25 -18.96 -13.12
N ALA A 44 -11.95 -18.91 -12.84
CA ALA A 44 -11.48 -18.57 -11.51
C ALA A 44 -12.17 -17.26 -11.13
N GLU A 45 -12.98 -17.27 -10.06
CA GLU A 45 -13.55 -16.05 -9.52
C GLU A 45 -12.36 -15.19 -9.06
N THR A 46 -11.98 -14.22 -9.87
CA THR A 46 -11.14 -13.14 -9.40
C THR A 46 -11.94 -12.45 -8.31
N THR A 47 -11.58 -12.67 -7.04
CA THR A 47 -12.18 -11.97 -5.90
C THR A 47 -12.22 -10.49 -6.25
N ALA A 48 -13.41 -9.90 -6.26
CA ALA A 48 -13.55 -8.48 -6.56
C ALA A 48 -12.71 -7.69 -5.55
N GLU A 49 -11.90 -6.77 -6.06
CA GLU A 49 -11.09 -5.87 -5.26
C GLU A 49 -12.00 -5.02 -4.35
N THR A 50 -11.59 -4.83 -3.09
CA THR A 50 -12.38 -4.02 -2.16
C THR A 50 -12.24 -2.53 -2.51
N PRO A 51 -13.23 -1.68 -2.15
CA PRO A 51 -13.15 -0.25 -2.41
C PRO A 51 -11.92 0.43 -1.79
N GLU A 52 -11.44 -0.06 -0.64
CA GLU A 52 -10.27 0.46 0.06
C GLU A 52 -8.98 0.17 -0.72
N ILE A 53 -8.85 -1.06 -1.25
CA ILE A 53 -7.71 -1.44 -2.08
C ILE A 53 -7.75 -0.66 -3.40
N ALA A 54 -8.92 -0.53 -4.03
CA ALA A 54 -9.07 0.24 -5.25
C ALA A 54 -8.67 1.72 -5.05
N LEU A 55 -9.06 2.33 -3.93
CA LEU A 55 -8.65 3.70 -3.59
C LEU A 55 -7.12 3.83 -3.39
N ALA A 56 -6.50 2.87 -2.70
CA ALA A 56 -5.04 2.86 -2.53
C ALA A 56 -4.31 2.71 -3.87
N ARG A 57 -4.83 1.88 -4.80
CA ARG A 57 -4.29 1.77 -6.17
C ARG A 57 -4.40 3.08 -6.94
N ASP A 58 -5.58 3.71 -6.95
CA ASP A 58 -5.79 5.00 -7.63
C ASP A 58 -4.83 6.07 -7.10
N TYR A 59 -4.55 6.05 -5.78
CA TYR A 59 -3.60 6.95 -5.13
C TYR A 59 -2.15 6.68 -5.55
N LEU A 60 -1.72 5.42 -5.51
CA LEU A 60 -0.39 4.99 -5.97
C LEU A 60 -0.15 5.32 -7.44
N ASP A 61 -1.13 5.06 -8.31
CA ASP A 61 -1.05 5.36 -9.74
C ASP A 61 -0.89 6.87 -9.99
N ALA A 62 -1.61 7.70 -9.23
CA ALA A 62 -1.48 9.15 -9.30
C ALA A 62 -0.10 9.64 -8.82
N ILE A 63 0.43 9.08 -7.72
CA ILE A 63 1.79 9.40 -7.23
C ILE A 63 2.85 8.97 -8.24
N ALA A 64 2.75 7.75 -8.78
CA ALA A 64 3.67 7.22 -9.78
C ALA A 64 3.71 8.09 -11.05
N ALA A 65 2.57 8.66 -11.43
CA ALA A 65 2.45 9.61 -12.55
C ALA A 65 2.93 11.03 -12.22
N GLY A 66 3.21 11.34 -10.94
CA GLY A 66 3.48 12.71 -10.48
C GLY A 66 2.26 13.63 -10.58
N ASP A 67 1.04 13.07 -10.56
CA ASP A 67 -0.21 13.81 -10.72
C ASP A 67 -0.83 14.18 -9.36
N SER A 68 -0.24 15.20 -8.73
CA SER A 68 -0.72 15.75 -7.46
C SER A 68 -2.15 16.27 -7.52
N GLN A 69 -2.67 16.64 -8.70
CA GLN A 69 -4.06 17.09 -8.86
C GLN A 69 -5.04 15.94 -8.74
N THR A 70 -4.62 14.72 -9.10
CA THR A 70 -5.41 13.50 -8.93
C THR A 70 -5.22 12.86 -7.55
N SER A 71 -4.00 12.86 -7.00
CA SER A 71 -3.76 12.23 -5.68
C SER A 71 -4.30 13.08 -4.51
N TRP A 72 -4.19 14.42 -4.58
CA TRP A 72 -4.66 15.34 -3.54
C TRP A 72 -6.13 15.14 -3.11
N PRO A 73 -7.13 15.06 -4.03
CA PRO A 73 -8.53 14.89 -3.63
C PRO A 73 -8.83 13.52 -3.01
N LEU A 74 -7.93 12.53 -3.12
CA LEU A 74 -8.05 11.21 -2.48
C LEU A 74 -7.64 11.22 -1.00
N LEU A 75 -6.89 12.25 -0.58
CA LEU A 75 -6.53 12.47 0.81
C LEU A 75 -7.73 12.90 1.65
N SER A 76 -7.66 12.59 2.94
CA SER A 76 -8.64 13.04 3.92
C SER A 76 -8.58 14.56 4.12
N PRO A 77 -9.67 15.18 4.62
CA PRO A 77 -9.67 16.60 4.98
C PRO A 77 -8.55 16.98 5.95
N GLU A 78 -8.22 16.10 6.90
CA GLU A 78 -7.16 16.27 7.88
C GLU A 78 -5.77 16.28 7.23
N SER A 79 -5.49 15.32 6.33
CA SER A 79 -4.26 15.32 5.53
C SER A 79 -4.16 16.53 4.61
N GLN A 80 -5.26 16.93 3.97
CA GLN A 80 -5.28 18.16 3.16
C GLN A 80 -5.03 19.41 4.02
N ALA A 81 -5.59 19.47 5.23
CA ALA A 81 -5.35 20.58 6.15
C ALA A 81 -3.90 20.63 6.64
N PHE A 82 -3.24 19.47 6.79
CA PHE A 82 -1.83 19.38 7.15
C PHE A 82 -0.92 20.07 6.11
N TYR A 83 -1.09 19.75 4.82
CA TYR A 83 -0.31 20.39 3.76
C TYR A 83 -0.79 21.81 3.45
N GLY A 84 -2.06 22.12 3.72
CA GLY A 84 -2.69 23.42 3.51
C GLY A 84 -3.00 23.77 2.05
N SER A 85 -2.27 23.20 1.08
CA SER A 85 -2.54 23.35 -0.36
C SER A 85 -1.95 22.20 -1.18
N VAL A 86 -2.51 21.98 -2.38
CA VAL A 86 -1.98 21.01 -3.35
C VAL A 86 -0.55 21.35 -3.79
N ASP A 87 -0.22 22.65 -3.90
CA ASP A 87 1.12 23.09 -4.28
C ASP A 87 2.15 22.73 -3.18
N THR A 88 1.77 22.83 -1.91
CA THR A 88 2.62 22.43 -0.78
C THR A 88 2.76 20.92 -0.70
N TYR A 89 1.68 20.19 -0.95
CA TYR A 89 1.72 18.72 -1.06
C TYR A 89 2.65 18.26 -2.18
N GLU A 90 2.53 18.81 -3.38
CA GLU A 90 3.42 18.47 -4.50
C GLU A 90 4.90 18.74 -4.18
N GLN A 91 5.19 19.85 -3.48
CA GLN A 91 6.56 20.21 -3.08
C GLN A 91 7.13 19.30 -1.99
N LEU A 92 6.30 18.81 -1.08
CA LEU A 92 6.74 18.07 0.10
C LEU A 92 6.60 16.56 -0.02
N ALA A 93 5.74 16.03 -0.91
CA ALA A 93 5.46 14.60 -1.01
C ALA A 93 6.75 13.76 -1.20
N ALA A 94 7.73 14.26 -1.96
CA ALA A 94 8.98 13.53 -2.17
C ALA A 94 9.93 13.49 -0.96
N THR A 95 9.73 14.35 0.05
CA THR A 95 10.65 14.52 1.19
C THR A 95 9.96 14.51 2.55
N GLY A 96 8.64 14.43 2.56
CA GLY A 96 7.79 14.35 3.74
C GLY A 96 7.27 12.93 3.93
N GLY A 97 8.10 11.92 3.60
CA GLY A 97 7.92 10.50 3.96
C GLY A 97 6.65 9.82 3.54
N THR A 98 5.94 10.44 2.62
CA THR A 98 5.01 9.75 1.76
C THR A 98 5.79 9.01 0.68
N VAL A 99 5.16 8.00 0.10
CA VAL A 99 5.72 7.20 -0.99
C VAL A 99 6.21 8.08 -2.14
N THR A 100 7.44 7.87 -2.58
CA THR A 100 7.99 8.53 -3.76
C THR A 100 7.39 7.95 -5.05
N ALA A 101 7.50 8.66 -6.18
CA ALA A 101 7.00 8.15 -7.46
C ALA A 101 7.63 6.79 -7.88
N VAL A 102 8.87 6.53 -7.47
CA VAL A 102 9.56 5.27 -7.74
C VAL A 102 8.97 4.14 -6.90
N GLU A 103 8.89 4.34 -5.57
CA GLU A 103 8.28 3.37 -4.66
C GLU A 103 6.81 3.11 -5.01
N ALA A 104 6.07 4.15 -5.43
CA ALA A 104 4.67 4.01 -5.85
C ALA A 104 4.54 3.12 -7.08
N THR A 105 5.46 3.24 -8.05
CA THR A 105 5.49 2.36 -9.23
C THR A 105 5.75 0.90 -8.83
N GLU A 106 6.64 0.68 -7.87
CA GLU A 106 6.95 -0.67 -7.36
C GLU A 106 5.75 -1.25 -6.59
N LEU A 107 5.19 -0.49 -5.65
CA LEU A 107 4.05 -0.87 -4.81
C LEU A 107 2.74 -1.03 -5.60
N ALA A 108 2.53 -0.29 -6.69
CA ALA A 108 1.38 -0.47 -7.58
C ALA A 108 1.34 -1.88 -8.21
N SER A 109 2.52 -2.50 -8.39
CA SER A 109 2.66 -3.87 -8.89
C SER A 109 2.57 -4.94 -7.79
N ALA A 110 2.61 -4.54 -6.52
CA ALA A 110 2.52 -5.45 -5.38
C ALA A 110 1.11 -6.02 -5.21
N GLN A 111 1.02 -7.12 -4.47
CA GLN A 111 -0.25 -7.55 -3.91
C GLN A 111 -0.58 -6.66 -2.73
N LEU A 112 -1.68 -5.92 -2.84
CA LEU A 112 -2.25 -5.15 -1.73
C LEU A 112 -3.19 -6.05 -0.92
N VAL A 113 -3.11 -5.90 0.40
CA VAL A 113 -3.98 -6.59 1.35
C VAL A 113 -4.62 -5.57 2.29
N ALA A 114 -5.83 -5.85 2.76
CA ALA A 114 -6.58 -4.94 3.61
C ALA A 114 -6.92 -5.61 4.94
N ALA A 115 -6.71 -4.88 6.04
CA ALA A 115 -7.05 -5.31 7.38
C ALA A 115 -7.91 -4.26 8.09
N GLU A 116 -8.93 -4.72 8.82
CA GLU A 116 -9.77 -3.82 9.61
C GLU A 116 -8.99 -3.26 10.80
N GLY A 117 -9.12 -1.95 11.01
CA GLY A 117 -8.56 -1.21 12.12
C GLY A 117 -9.34 -1.35 13.42
N PRO A 118 -8.87 -0.72 14.50
CA PRO A 118 -9.54 -0.74 15.79
C PRO A 118 -10.99 -0.25 15.68
N GLU A 119 -11.91 -1.05 16.23
CA GLU A 119 -13.35 -0.77 16.30
C GLU A 119 -14.01 -0.45 14.94
N GLY A 120 -13.39 -0.88 13.83
CA GLY A 120 -13.86 -0.59 12.47
C GLY A 120 -13.72 0.88 12.06
N ALA A 121 -12.90 1.66 12.79
CA ALA A 121 -12.73 3.09 12.53
C ALA A 121 -11.95 3.40 11.24
N ILE A 122 -11.05 2.49 10.86
CA ILE A 122 -10.16 2.60 9.69
C ILE A 122 -10.00 1.21 9.04
N THR A 123 -9.48 1.18 7.84
CA THR A 123 -8.92 0.01 7.17
C THR A 123 -7.47 0.31 6.82
N VAL A 124 -6.56 -0.59 7.16
CA VAL A 124 -5.15 -0.50 6.78
C VAL A 124 -4.96 -1.28 5.49
N VAL A 125 -4.55 -0.62 4.42
CA VAL A 125 -4.19 -1.27 3.16
C VAL A 125 -2.68 -1.32 3.07
N SER A 126 -2.11 -2.51 3.05
CA SER A 126 -0.66 -2.72 3.06
C SER A 126 -0.17 -3.32 1.74
N GLY A 127 1.02 -2.91 1.32
CA GLY A 127 1.74 -3.45 0.17
C GLY A 127 3.21 -3.67 0.49
N ALA A 128 3.77 -4.78 0.00
CA ALA A 128 5.19 -5.07 0.14
C ALA A 128 5.74 -5.71 -1.15
N THR A 129 6.96 -5.34 -1.50
CA THR A 129 7.80 -5.96 -2.52
C THR A 129 9.06 -6.53 -1.87
N ALA A 130 10.05 -6.90 -2.68
CA ALA A 130 11.35 -7.31 -2.14
C ALA A 130 12.14 -6.12 -1.53
N ASP A 131 11.87 -4.90 -2.02
CA ASP A 131 12.72 -3.73 -1.79
C ASP A 131 11.95 -2.55 -1.15
N ALA A 132 10.61 -2.61 -1.10
CA ALA A 132 9.76 -1.55 -0.56
C ALA A 132 8.56 -2.12 0.23
N ALA A 133 8.15 -1.42 1.27
CA ALA A 133 6.88 -1.70 1.96
C ALA A 133 6.21 -0.42 2.41
N ASP A 134 4.89 -0.33 2.25
CA ASP A 134 4.11 0.74 2.86
C ASP A 134 2.66 0.34 3.16
N ALA A 135 1.95 1.19 3.91
CA ALA A 135 0.56 1.02 4.23
C ALA A 135 -0.21 2.35 4.30
N TRP A 136 -1.40 2.36 3.71
CA TRP A 136 -2.31 3.49 3.65
C TRP A 136 -3.50 3.27 4.58
N ILE A 137 -3.79 4.26 5.40
CA ILE A 137 -4.96 4.26 6.26
C ILE A 137 -6.15 4.79 5.46
N VAL A 138 -7.11 3.91 5.17
CA VAL A 138 -8.35 4.25 4.48
C VAL A 138 -9.48 4.35 5.49
N ARG A 139 -10.26 5.43 5.44
CA ARG A 139 -11.46 5.56 6.28
C ARG A 139 -12.60 6.27 5.59
N GLN A 140 -13.80 6.03 6.11
CA GLN A 140 -14.99 6.74 5.68
C GLN A 140 -15.00 8.17 6.23
N THR A 141 -15.20 9.14 5.35
CA THR A 141 -15.42 10.56 5.70
C THR A 141 -16.76 11.04 5.17
N ASP A 142 -17.14 12.28 5.50
CA ASP A 142 -18.32 12.93 4.92
C ASP A 142 -18.23 13.08 3.38
N SER A 143 -17.02 13.02 2.82
CA SER A 143 -16.76 13.12 1.37
C SER A 143 -16.56 11.76 0.69
N GLY A 144 -16.76 10.65 1.40
CA GLY A 144 -16.49 9.29 0.92
C GLY A 144 -15.25 8.67 1.58
N LEU A 145 -14.83 7.50 1.08
CA LEU A 145 -13.56 6.88 1.48
C LEU A 145 -12.39 7.80 1.12
N ARG A 146 -11.47 8.01 2.06
CA ARG A 146 -10.27 8.84 1.90
C ARG A 146 -9.08 8.21 2.60
N ILE A 147 -7.89 8.62 2.15
CA ILE A 147 -6.61 8.19 2.71
C ILE A 147 -6.11 9.22 3.73
N ASP A 148 -5.83 8.76 4.94
CA ASP A 148 -5.02 9.51 5.91
C ASP A 148 -3.55 9.25 5.59
N ASP A 149 -2.98 10.11 4.74
CA ASP A 149 -1.55 10.15 4.45
C ASP A 149 -1.06 11.58 4.61
N ALA A 150 -0.67 11.90 5.83
CA ALA A 150 -0.03 13.16 6.16
C ALA A 150 1.43 12.84 6.43
N GLY A 151 2.32 13.46 5.65
CA GLY A 151 3.77 13.36 5.84
C GLY A 151 4.27 13.94 7.16
N VAL A 152 5.58 13.96 7.39
CA VAL A 152 6.18 14.57 8.57
C VAL A 152 6.37 16.07 8.36
N PRO A 153 6.11 16.87 9.40
CA PRO A 153 6.38 18.28 9.36
C PRO A 153 7.85 18.58 8.99
N PRO A 154 8.12 19.48 8.05
CA PRO A 154 9.49 19.82 7.63
C PRO A 154 10.30 20.58 8.69
N THR A 155 9.74 20.84 9.88
CA THR A 155 10.24 21.83 10.86
C THR A 155 10.91 21.25 12.11
N GLY A 156 11.35 20.00 12.15
CA GLY A 156 12.03 19.48 13.35
C GLY A 156 12.62 18.07 13.24
N GLU A 157 13.36 17.67 14.28
CA GLU A 157 13.77 16.29 14.50
C GLU A 157 12.54 15.38 14.54
N SER A 158 12.69 14.15 14.05
CA SER A 158 11.59 13.21 14.08
C SER A 158 11.07 12.97 15.49
N VAL A 159 9.77 13.11 15.66
CA VAL A 159 9.07 12.79 16.90
C VAL A 159 8.74 11.30 17.04
N TYR A 160 9.18 10.47 16.09
CA TYR A 160 9.18 9.01 16.22
C TYR A 160 10.30 8.33 15.40
N SER A 161 10.71 7.13 15.78
CA SER A 161 11.70 6.36 15.02
C SER A 161 11.57 4.87 15.31
N TRP A 162 11.87 4.06 14.30
CA TRP A 162 12.02 2.63 14.48
C TRP A 162 13.38 2.32 15.10
N ILE A 163 13.40 1.37 16.02
CA ILE A 163 14.60 0.95 16.75
C ILE A 163 15.25 -0.26 16.09
N ASN A 164 14.43 -1.20 15.60
CA ASN A 164 14.87 -2.38 14.87
C ASN A 164 13.82 -2.75 13.81
N PRO A 165 14.09 -2.49 12.51
CA PRO A 165 15.29 -1.85 11.99
C PRO A 165 15.40 -0.38 12.44
N ALA A 166 16.61 0.16 12.50
CA ALA A 166 16.84 1.55 12.88
C ALA A 166 16.49 2.50 11.71
N ALA A 167 15.21 2.80 11.54
CA ALA A 167 14.68 3.65 10.49
C ALA A 167 14.14 4.97 11.06
N GLY A 168 14.36 6.05 10.30
CA GLY A 168 13.74 7.34 10.56
C GLY A 168 12.23 7.27 10.37
N PRO A 169 11.50 8.34 10.71
CA PRO A 169 10.05 8.39 10.55
C PRO A 169 9.58 8.14 9.11
N GLU A 170 10.45 8.44 8.14
CA GLU A 170 10.09 8.72 6.76
C GLU A 170 11.15 8.20 5.76
N ASP A 171 12.19 7.52 6.26
CA ASP A 171 13.31 7.04 5.45
C ASP A 171 13.19 5.53 5.22
N GLN A 172 12.66 5.15 4.05
CA GLN A 172 13.12 3.96 3.32
C GLN A 172 14.15 4.32 2.24
N THR A 173 14.83 5.47 2.37
CA THR A 173 15.92 5.85 1.46
C THR A 173 17.18 4.97 1.62
N GLY A 174 17.16 4.00 2.54
CA GLY A 174 18.12 2.90 2.62
C GLY A 174 17.63 1.76 3.52
N GLU A 175 18.02 0.52 3.19
CA GLU A 175 17.77 -0.67 4.00
C GLU A 175 18.41 -0.51 5.39
N ALA A 176 17.63 -0.13 6.39
CA ALA A 176 18.04 -0.28 7.77
C ALA A 176 18.02 -1.77 8.11
N ALA A 177 19.18 -2.32 8.51
CA ALA A 177 19.31 -3.75 8.76
C ALA A 177 18.41 -4.18 9.93
N TYR A 178 17.59 -5.19 9.69
CA TYR A 178 16.78 -5.85 10.71
C TYR A 178 17.61 -6.95 11.42
N ASP A 179 17.65 -6.90 12.75
CA ASP A 179 18.19 -7.98 13.57
C ASP A 179 17.06 -8.88 14.10
N PRO A 180 16.92 -10.13 13.62
CA PRO A 180 15.86 -11.04 14.07
C PRO A 180 16.05 -11.50 15.52
N ALA A 181 17.20 -11.27 16.15
CA ALA A 181 17.42 -11.56 17.57
C ALA A 181 16.93 -10.42 18.49
N SER A 182 16.58 -9.26 17.93
CA SER A 182 16.11 -8.09 18.65
C SER A 182 14.62 -7.84 18.35
N PRO A 183 13.82 -7.35 19.31
CA PRO A 183 12.40 -7.07 19.06
C PRO A 183 12.25 -5.92 18.06
N VAL A 184 11.20 -5.99 17.23
CA VAL A 184 10.77 -4.86 16.41
C VAL A 184 10.14 -3.82 17.34
N ALA A 185 10.58 -2.58 17.26
CA ALA A 185 10.12 -1.55 18.19
C ALA A 185 10.13 -0.16 17.53
N ILE A 186 9.22 0.68 18.01
CA ILE A 186 9.08 2.08 17.60
C ILE A 186 9.03 2.96 18.84
N SER A 187 9.73 4.08 18.77
CA SER A 187 9.78 5.09 19.83
C SER A 187 9.06 6.35 19.37
N PHE A 188 8.36 7.00 20.29
CA PHE A 188 7.75 8.33 20.14
C PHE A 188 8.34 9.29 21.17
N ALA A 189 8.68 10.50 20.74
CA ALA A 189 8.96 11.61 21.64
C ALA A 189 7.66 12.05 22.34
N VAL A 190 7.74 12.34 23.63
CA VAL A 190 6.61 12.93 24.35
C VAL A 190 6.56 14.41 24.01
N ALA A 191 5.45 14.85 23.41
CA ALA A 191 5.24 16.25 23.06
C ALA A 191 5.15 17.13 24.31
N ASP A 192 5.91 18.23 24.34
CA ASP A 192 5.76 19.26 25.38
C ASP A 192 4.48 20.08 25.09
N PRO A 193 3.53 20.19 26.04
CA PRO A 193 2.35 21.02 25.87
C PRO A 193 2.67 22.49 25.55
N ALA A 194 3.87 22.98 25.90
CA ALA A 194 4.32 24.33 25.61
C ALA A 194 4.63 24.56 24.11
N ASP A 195 4.90 23.51 23.35
CA ASP A 195 5.23 23.58 21.92
C ASP A 195 3.98 23.69 21.02
N GLY A 196 2.79 23.64 21.61
CA GLY A 196 1.51 23.71 20.90
C GLY A 196 0.98 22.33 20.49
N ARG A 197 0.06 22.31 19.51
CA ARG A 197 -0.54 21.04 19.05
C ARG A 197 0.48 20.24 18.25
N SER A 198 0.81 19.05 18.73
CA SER A 198 1.64 18.09 17.98
C SER A 198 0.91 17.60 16.73
N LEU A 199 1.62 17.57 15.60
CA LEU A 199 1.11 17.07 14.31
C LEU A 199 1.21 15.54 14.20
N VAL A 200 2.06 14.91 15.02
CA VAL A 200 2.20 13.45 15.07
C VAL A 200 1.58 12.87 16.33
N GLY A 201 1.44 13.67 17.38
CA GLY A 201 0.93 13.23 18.67
C GLY A 201 2.01 12.69 19.60
N SER A 202 1.56 12.12 20.72
CA SER A 202 2.35 11.34 21.69
C SER A 202 1.46 10.17 22.11
N PRO A 203 1.41 9.10 21.30
CA PRO A 203 0.39 8.08 21.44
C PRO A 203 0.56 7.32 22.76
N GLU A 204 -0.56 7.10 23.45
CA GLU A 204 -0.61 6.20 24.61
C GLU A 204 -0.92 4.76 24.22
N THR A 205 -1.43 4.58 23.01
CA THR A 205 -1.79 3.30 22.42
C THR A 205 -1.46 3.35 20.94
N ILE A 206 -0.91 2.25 20.45
CA ILE A 206 -0.67 2.02 19.03
C ILE A 206 -1.28 0.69 18.63
N TYR A 207 -1.57 0.55 17.35
CA TYR A 207 -2.05 -0.69 16.74
C TYR A 207 -1.03 -1.12 15.68
N ALA A 208 -0.84 -2.41 15.49
CA ALA A 208 0.18 -2.89 14.57
C ALA A 208 -0.32 -4.06 13.72
N TRP A 209 0.24 -4.15 12.52
CA TRP A 209 -0.02 -5.22 11.56
C TRP A 209 1.28 -5.73 10.96
N GLN A 210 1.29 -7.01 10.65
CA GLN A 210 2.28 -7.67 9.81
C GLN A 210 1.53 -8.17 8.57
N GLY A 211 1.69 -7.47 7.45
CA GLY A 211 0.80 -7.63 6.30
C GLY A 211 -0.66 -7.29 6.67
N ASP A 212 -1.57 -8.25 6.49
CA ASP A 212 -2.98 -8.12 6.89
C ASP A 212 -3.30 -8.68 8.28
N GLN A 213 -2.30 -9.24 8.98
CA GLN A 213 -2.50 -9.85 10.28
C GLN A 213 -2.25 -8.83 11.39
N PRO A 214 -3.24 -8.55 12.27
CA PRO A 214 -3.00 -7.72 13.43
C PRO A 214 -2.01 -8.42 14.37
N VAL A 215 -1.05 -7.66 14.89
CA VAL A 215 -0.06 -8.11 15.87
C VAL A 215 -0.09 -7.24 17.11
N ASP A 216 0.21 -7.84 18.26
CA ASP A 216 0.18 -7.11 19.52
C ASP A 216 1.31 -6.09 19.58
N ALA A 217 0.97 -4.84 19.87
CA ALA A 217 1.93 -3.80 20.21
C ALA A 217 1.78 -3.41 21.68
N THR A 218 2.89 -3.43 22.42
CA THR A 218 2.87 -3.22 23.88
C THR A 218 3.84 -2.13 24.28
N LEU A 219 3.43 -1.30 25.24
CA LEU A 219 4.30 -0.28 25.82
C LEU A 219 5.40 -0.99 26.64
N ASP A 220 6.64 -0.84 26.20
CA ASP A 220 7.82 -1.43 26.84
C ASP A 220 8.42 -0.46 27.87
N ALA A 221 8.68 0.78 27.43
CA ALA A 221 9.27 1.82 28.26
C ALA A 221 8.56 3.15 28.08
N ALA A 222 8.38 3.89 29.18
CA ALA A 222 7.85 5.25 29.17
C ALA A 222 8.65 6.13 30.13
N SER A 223 8.91 7.36 29.70
CA SER A 223 9.55 8.43 30.46
C SER A 223 8.88 9.77 30.13
N ASP A 224 9.27 10.82 30.83
CA ASP A 224 8.79 12.19 30.54
C ASP A 224 9.20 12.69 29.15
N ALA A 225 10.18 12.05 28.49
CA ALA A 225 10.69 12.44 27.18
C ALA A 225 10.30 11.48 26.04
N GLN A 226 10.00 10.23 26.33
CA GLN A 226 9.89 9.18 25.31
C GLN A 226 8.97 8.04 25.74
N ARG A 227 8.24 7.47 24.78
CA ARG A 227 7.49 6.21 24.90
C ARG A 227 7.96 5.23 23.83
N THR A 228 8.29 4.01 24.21
CA THR A 228 8.72 2.95 23.29
C THR A 228 7.74 1.79 23.34
N PHE A 229 7.34 1.34 22.16
CA PHE A 229 6.46 0.20 21.98
C PHE A 229 7.20 -0.93 21.27
N VAL A 230 7.04 -2.14 21.78
CA VAL A 230 7.49 -3.37 21.13
C VAL A 230 6.33 -3.96 20.34
N VAL A 231 6.59 -4.31 19.08
CA VAL A 231 5.65 -4.97 18.17
C VAL A 231 5.98 -6.46 18.13
N ASN A 232 5.03 -7.29 18.55
CA ASN A 232 5.19 -8.74 18.64
C ASN A 232 4.99 -9.39 17.26
N THR A 233 5.99 -9.23 16.40
CA THR A 233 6.00 -9.83 15.06
C THR A 233 6.20 -11.35 15.11
N THR A 234 5.67 -12.04 14.10
CA THR A 234 5.93 -13.46 13.90
C THR A 234 7.10 -13.61 12.92
N PRO A 235 8.08 -14.50 13.18
CA PRO A 235 9.15 -14.73 12.22
C PRO A 235 8.61 -15.18 10.86
N GLU A 236 9.02 -14.48 9.80
CA GLU A 236 8.68 -14.79 8.42
C GLU A 236 9.92 -15.02 7.56
N THR A 237 9.75 -15.81 6.50
CA THR A 237 10.80 -16.04 5.51
C THR A 237 10.62 -15.07 4.36
N GLY A 238 11.58 -14.15 4.21
CA GLY A 238 11.58 -13.16 3.14
C GLY A 238 11.06 -11.78 3.55
N PRO A 239 11.08 -10.81 2.63
CA PRO A 239 10.67 -9.44 2.90
C PRO A 239 9.19 -9.34 3.29
N HIS A 240 8.90 -8.68 4.40
CA HIS A 240 7.54 -8.47 4.89
C HIS A 240 7.39 -7.10 5.55
N ALA A 241 6.20 -6.51 5.44
CA ALA A 241 5.88 -5.21 6.01
C ALA A 241 5.41 -5.32 7.46
N VAL A 242 5.89 -4.42 8.31
CA VAL A 242 5.31 -4.18 9.63
C VAL A 242 4.88 -2.73 9.72
N THR A 243 3.59 -2.53 9.98
CA THR A 243 2.97 -1.21 10.05
C THR A 243 2.48 -0.95 11.46
N VAL A 244 2.73 0.25 11.96
CA VAL A 244 2.15 0.78 13.20
C VAL A 244 1.23 1.94 12.85
N VAL A 245 0.06 1.98 13.50
CA VAL A 245 -0.97 3.03 13.35
C VAL A 245 -1.35 3.62 14.70
N TRP A 246 -1.56 4.93 14.74
CA TRP A 246 -2.00 5.65 15.94
C TRP A 246 -2.86 6.87 15.60
N GLN A 247 -3.63 7.36 16.57
CA GLN A 247 -4.29 8.67 16.49
C GLN A 247 -3.37 9.76 17.03
N VAL A 248 -3.36 10.92 16.39
CA VAL A 248 -2.57 12.09 16.84
C VAL A 248 -3.00 12.56 18.24
N SER A 249 -4.30 12.50 18.53
CA SER A 249 -4.84 12.66 19.88
C SER A 249 -6.20 11.96 20.00
N VAL A 250 -6.63 11.65 21.23
CA VAL A 250 -7.91 10.95 21.50
C VAL A 250 -9.16 11.70 21.00
N ASP A 251 -9.05 13.02 20.82
CA ASP A 251 -10.12 13.88 20.32
C ASP A 251 -9.97 14.20 18.82
N SER A 252 -9.01 13.57 18.13
CA SER A 252 -8.72 13.81 16.73
C SER A 252 -9.22 12.67 15.84
N HIS A 253 -9.73 13.04 14.66
CA HIS A 253 -10.01 12.09 13.57
C HIS A 253 -8.75 11.81 12.72
N GLU A 254 -7.61 12.39 13.09
CA GLU A 254 -6.35 12.25 12.36
C GLU A 254 -5.61 10.99 12.83
N TRP A 255 -5.46 10.06 11.90
CA TRP A 255 -4.63 8.88 12.06
C TRP A 255 -3.29 9.04 11.34
N ARG A 256 -2.29 8.33 11.83
CA ARG A 256 -0.95 8.27 11.26
C ARG A 256 -0.49 6.83 11.20
N SER A 257 0.27 6.49 10.18
CA SER A 257 0.96 5.21 10.04
C SER A 257 2.48 5.42 9.95
N SER A 258 3.22 4.35 10.22
CA SER A 258 4.60 4.20 9.80
C SER A 258 4.85 2.73 9.48
N THR A 259 5.61 2.45 8.43
CA THR A 259 5.86 1.10 7.93
C THR A 259 7.35 0.86 7.75
N VAL A 260 7.82 -0.31 8.17
CA VAL A 260 9.16 -0.82 7.88
C VAL A 260 9.08 -2.12 7.10
N LEU A 261 9.99 -2.27 6.14
CA LEU A 261 10.29 -3.55 5.51
C LEU A 261 11.27 -4.33 6.40
N LEU A 262 10.92 -5.56 6.76
CA LEU A 262 11.81 -6.49 7.46
C LEU A 262 12.41 -7.48 6.46
N THR A 263 13.72 -7.38 6.25
CA THR A 263 14.48 -8.31 5.42
C THR A 263 15.45 -9.11 6.30
N SER A 264 15.42 -10.44 6.16
CA SER A 264 16.20 -11.39 6.96
C SER A 264 17.54 -11.74 6.33
#